data_AF-A0A0Q5M549-F1
#
_entry.id   AF-A0A0Q5M549-F1
#
_cell.length_a   1.000
_cell.length_b   1.000
_cell.length_c   1.000
_cell.angle_alpha   90.00
_cell.angle_beta   90.00
_cell.angle_gamma   90.00
#
_symmetry.space_group_name_H-M   'P 1'
#
loop_
_entity.id
_entity.type
_entity.pdbx_description
1 polymer ?
#
loop_
_entity_poly.entity_id
_entity_poly.type
_entity_poly.pdbx_seq_one_letter_code
_entity_poly.pdbx_strand_id
1 'polypeptide(L)'
;MSFSRTAALQRWFPFLAWPRPDRDLLRADFWAGMTVGLMLVPQGVAYAALAGMPLVTGIYASLLPALVAVLWSSSTRLGVGPTALTSLLIGASLSGMAEPGSAHWVALAAWMAILSGVVQVVLGAARFGWLLNLVTSPVLNGFTQAAALLILASQLPALLGLRTTWHALAVNPSIHHFDPVALAFGLGSLALLVVARRWRSSFPAAIVVVGLAAFASWAMGYADRQGAVVGHLPAGLPSPYWPGWLSWDELGGLLLPVLVVTLVSFLETASSAKVEHGRGGTRWNENQDLIAHGMAKVSSGLCGSFATSASFSRSAINLYAGARSGWATLFALLLVLAVLLWLTPALYHVPQSVLAAVVVTAVTGLIKPAGMWRLARVSRVEAAIGGITFALTLATAPRMYWGVLAGMFMSLAHFLYQRLHPRIIEVGMHPDGSLRDRHLWQLPPLAPRLLALRMDAELDFASAAALERCVADHLAQHPDVQHVCLFALPINRVDVTGVETFGRLKLLVQGRGGVLHVSGLKLPADQVLRRAGLLEPAPHLAMYRTDAEALNALARLRDTTGV
;
A
#
# COMPACT_ATOMS: atom_id res chain seq x y z
N MET A 1 -15.68 1.68 -36.79
CA MET A 1 -14.68 2.70 -36.37
C MET A 1 -15.14 3.58 -35.19
N SER A 2 -16.42 3.71 -34.82
CA SER A 2 -16.82 4.56 -33.67
C SER A 2 -16.53 3.95 -32.29
N PHE A 3 -16.58 2.61 -32.15
CA PHE A 3 -16.29 1.91 -30.89
C PHE A 3 -14.84 2.08 -30.39
N SER A 4 -13.85 2.29 -31.28
CA SER A 4 -12.46 2.49 -30.85
C SER A 4 -12.19 3.91 -30.35
N ARG A 5 -12.91 4.92 -30.86
CA ARG A 5 -12.77 6.32 -30.41
C ARG A 5 -13.42 6.55 -29.04
N THR A 6 -14.59 5.97 -28.78
CA THR A 6 -15.22 6.05 -27.44
C THR A 6 -14.41 5.33 -26.38
N ALA A 7 -13.86 4.14 -26.67
CA ALA A 7 -12.96 3.44 -25.75
C ALA A 7 -11.65 4.21 -25.48
N ALA A 8 -11.12 4.89 -26.51
CA ALA A 8 -9.94 5.75 -26.34
C ALA A 8 -10.25 6.99 -25.49
N LEU A 9 -11.40 7.65 -25.69
CA LEU A 9 -11.81 8.81 -24.90
C LEU A 9 -12.12 8.44 -23.44
N GLN A 10 -12.81 7.32 -23.20
CA GLN A 10 -13.10 6.82 -21.85
C GLN A 10 -11.84 6.47 -21.05
N ARG A 11 -10.74 6.13 -21.73
CA ARG A 11 -9.46 5.90 -21.07
C ARG A 11 -8.87 7.18 -20.49
N TRP A 12 -8.99 8.31 -21.18
CA TRP A 12 -8.46 9.59 -20.70
C TRP A 12 -9.47 10.37 -19.84
N PHE A 13 -10.76 10.12 -20.05
CA PHE A 13 -11.87 10.74 -19.33
C PHE A 13 -12.85 9.67 -18.80
N PRO A 14 -12.48 8.94 -17.73
CA PRO A 14 -13.31 7.89 -17.15
C PRO A 14 -14.72 8.31 -16.73
N PHE A 15 -14.92 9.59 -16.39
CA PHE A 15 -16.26 10.10 -16.08
C PHE A 15 -17.28 9.95 -17.23
N LEU A 16 -16.83 9.84 -18.48
CA LEU A 16 -17.69 9.56 -19.63
C LEU A 16 -18.30 8.14 -19.59
N ALA A 17 -17.76 7.25 -18.77
CA ALA A 17 -18.27 5.90 -18.56
C ALA A 17 -19.27 5.80 -17.39
N TRP A 18 -19.58 6.91 -16.71
CA TRP A 18 -20.56 6.90 -15.63
C TRP A 18 -21.96 6.50 -16.13
N PRO A 19 -22.73 5.78 -15.31
CA PRO A 19 -24.12 5.50 -15.65
C PRO A 19 -24.89 6.81 -15.83
N ARG A 20 -25.76 6.83 -16.85
CA ARG A 20 -26.67 7.97 -17.05
C ARG A 20 -27.57 8.13 -15.83
N PRO A 21 -27.80 9.35 -15.35
CA PRO A 21 -28.55 9.58 -14.13
C PRO A 21 -30.02 9.17 -14.32
N ASP A 22 -30.46 8.17 -13.57
CA ASP A 22 -31.87 7.84 -13.34
C ASP A 22 -32.26 8.18 -11.89
N ARG A 23 -33.57 8.19 -11.61
CA ARG A 23 -34.10 8.61 -10.29
C ARG A 23 -33.59 7.73 -9.15
N ASP A 24 -33.48 6.42 -9.36
CA ASP A 24 -33.07 5.49 -8.31
C ASP A 24 -31.57 5.60 -8.03
N LEU A 25 -30.76 5.74 -9.09
CA LEU A 25 -29.33 6.03 -8.96
C LEU A 25 -29.08 7.34 -8.22
N LEU A 26 -29.72 8.44 -8.65
CA LEU A 26 -29.53 9.74 -8.02
C LEU A 26 -29.98 9.75 -6.56
N ARG A 27 -31.06 9.04 -6.23
CA ARG A 27 -31.54 8.92 -4.84
C ARG A 27 -30.54 8.15 -3.96
N ALA A 28 -30.03 7.02 -4.45
CA ALA A 28 -29.05 6.22 -3.73
C ALA A 28 -27.74 7.01 -3.52
N ASP A 29 -27.24 7.64 -4.60
CA ASP A 29 -26.01 8.42 -4.56
C ASP A 29 -26.16 9.71 -3.75
N PHE A 30 -27.34 10.33 -3.73
CA PHE A 30 -27.62 11.48 -2.86
C PHE A 30 -27.44 11.13 -1.39
N TRP A 31 -28.08 10.06 -0.89
CA TRP A 31 -27.97 9.68 0.52
C TRP A 31 -26.58 9.21 0.89
N ALA A 32 -25.90 8.48 0.00
CA ALA A 32 -24.51 8.10 0.20
C ALA A 32 -23.59 9.33 0.25
N GLY A 33 -23.76 10.25 -0.70
CA GLY A 33 -23.03 11.52 -0.77
C GLY A 33 -23.25 12.41 0.44
N MET A 34 -24.49 12.58 0.91
CA MET A 34 -24.79 13.33 2.12
C MET A 34 -24.11 12.70 3.35
N THR A 35 -24.16 11.37 3.48
CA THR A 35 -23.54 10.66 4.61
C THR A 35 -22.02 10.88 4.64
N VAL A 36 -21.35 10.78 3.49
CA VAL A 36 -19.90 11.00 3.38
C VAL A 36 -19.54 12.48 3.53
N GLY A 37 -20.33 13.38 2.92
CA GLY A 37 -20.13 14.84 2.99
C GLY A 37 -20.19 15.37 4.42
N LEU A 38 -21.16 14.89 5.22
CA LEU A 38 -21.26 15.25 6.65
C LEU A 38 -20.03 14.81 7.46
N MET A 39 -19.32 13.75 7.03
CA MET A 39 -18.08 13.32 7.69
C MET A 39 -16.85 14.08 7.20
N LEU A 40 -16.83 14.54 5.94
CA LEU A 40 -15.69 15.24 5.34
C LEU A 40 -15.36 16.54 6.05
N VAL A 41 -16.37 17.31 6.48
CA VAL A 41 -16.15 18.61 7.14
C VAL A 41 -15.37 18.47 8.47
N PRO A 42 -15.89 17.77 9.50
CA PRO A 42 -15.19 17.69 10.78
C PRO A 42 -13.86 16.94 10.67
N GLN A 43 -13.79 15.90 9.83
CA GLN A 43 -12.53 15.18 9.60
C GLN A 43 -11.51 16.04 8.87
N GLY A 44 -11.92 16.81 7.86
CA GLY A 44 -11.03 17.69 7.11
C GLY A 44 -10.35 18.70 8.01
N VAL A 45 -11.13 19.39 8.84
CA VAL A 45 -10.61 20.35 9.84
C VAL A 45 -9.65 19.65 10.81
N ALA A 46 -10.02 18.51 11.36
CA ALA A 46 -9.18 17.80 12.32
C ALA A 46 -7.88 17.26 11.69
N TYR A 47 -7.92 16.84 10.42
CA TYR A 47 -6.75 16.35 9.69
C TYR A 47 -5.85 17.49 9.21
N ALA A 48 -6.38 18.67 8.91
CA ALA A 48 -5.54 19.87 8.72
C ALA A 48 -4.73 20.19 9.98
N ALA A 49 -5.34 20.07 11.16
CA ALA A 49 -4.63 20.21 12.43
C ALA A 49 -3.50 19.18 12.59
N LEU A 50 -3.73 17.91 12.26
CA LEU A 50 -2.69 16.87 12.25
C LEU A 50 -1.54 17.17 11.28
N ALA A 51 -1.83 17.79 10.14
CA ALA A 51 -0.84 18.19 9.15
C ALA A 51 -0.10 19.49 9.52
N GLY A 52 -0.43 20.12 10.65
CA GLY A 52 0.11 21.43 11.02
C GLY A 52 -0.32 22.55 10.06
N MET A 53 -1.41 22.36 9.32
CA MET A 53 -1.91 23.32 8.33
C MET A 53 -3.00 24.20 8.95
N PRO A 54 -3.22 25.42 8.41
CA PRO A 54 -4.41 26.20 8.75
C PRO A 54 -5.68 25.37 8.56
N LEU A 55 -6.57 25.38 9.54
CA LEU A 55 -7.70 24.44 9.64
C LEU A 55 -8.62 24.42 8.40
N VAL A 56 -8.82 25.57 7.77
CA VAL A 56 -9.66 25.71 6.57
C VAL A 56 -9.13 24.90 5.38
N THR A 57 -7.82 24.69 5.30
CA THR A 57 -7.18 23.96 4.20
C THR A 57 -7.66 22.51 4.11
N GLY A 58 -8.13 21.92 5.23
CA GLY A 58 -8.73 20.59 5.25
C GLY A 58 -10.10 20.51 4.57
N ILE A 59 -10.87 21.61 4.63
CA ILE A 59 -12.11 21.74 3.87
C ILE A 59 -11.77 21.91 2.38
N TYR A 60 -10.76 22.71 2.04
CA TYR A 60 -10.28 22.86 0.66
C TYR A 60 -9.76 21.54 0.07
N ALA A 61 -9.00 20.75 0.84
CA ALA A 61 -8.55 19.40 0.48
C ALA A 61 -9.71 18.42 0.20
N SER A 62 -10.89 18.71 0.72
CA SER A 62 -12.10 17.89 0.57
C SER A 62 -12.98 18.35 -0.60
N LEU A 63 -12.60 19.40 -1.33
CA LEU A 63 -13.35 19.98 -2.44
C LEU A 63 -12.73 19.65 -3.81
N LEU A 64 -11.93 20.56 -4.36
CA LEU A 64 -11.38 20.44 -5.71
C LEU A 64 -10.59 19.12 -5.92
N PRO A 65 -9.74 18.67 -4.97
CA PRO A 65 -9.04 17.40 -5.13
C PRO A 65 -9.96 16.19 -5.26
N ALA A 66 -11.04 16.15 -4.49
CA ALA A 66 -12.01 15.06 -4.56
C ALA A 66 -12.83 15.10 -5.86
N LEU A 67 -13.14 16.30 -6.38
CA LEU A 67 -13.74 16.47 -7.70
C LEU A 67 -12.82 15.96 -8.81
N VAL A 68 -11.56 16.39 -8.82
CA VAL A 68 -10.56 15.95 -9.81
C VAL A 68 -10.32 14.46 -9.69
N ALA A 69 -10.24 13.90 -8.48
CA ALA A 69 -10.08 12.47 -8.32
C ALA A 69 -11.24 11.69 -8.94
N VAL A 70 -12.50 12.02 -8.60
CA VAL A 70 -13.64 11.22 -9.05
C VAL A 70 -13.81 11.26 -10.57
N LEU A 71 -13.49 12.39 -11.21
CA LEU A 71 -13.60 12.54 -12.66
C LEU A 71 -12.61 11.65 -13.44
N TRP A 72 -11.42 11.42 -12.88
CA TRP A 72 -10.39 10.61 -13.54
C TRP A 72 -10.15 9.24 -12.93
N SER A 73 -10.82 8.91 -11.82
CA SER A 73 -10.67 7.62 -11.13
C SER A 73 -11.40 6.51 -11.88
N SER A 74 -10.82 5.31 -11.88
CA SER A 74 -11.52 4.07 -12.24
C SER A 74 -12.41 3.56 -11.10
N SER A 75 -12.04 3.87 -9.86
CA SER A 75 -12.78 3.56 -8.64
C SER A 75 -13.62 4.77 -8.20
N THR A 76 -14.82 4.90 -8.77
CA THR A 76 -15.66 6.12 -8.62
C THR A 76 -16.28 6.29 -7.24
N ARG A 77 -16.30 5.24 -6.41
CA ARG A 77 -16.92 5.27 -5.07
C ARG A 77 -15.92 5.46 -3.94
N LEU A 78 -14.65 5.71 -4.25
CA LEU A 78 -13.64 6.02 -3.25
C LEU A 78 -13.88 7.39 -2.59
N GLY A 79 -13.80 7.42 -1.26
CA GLY A 79 -13.89 8.63 -0.47
C GLY A 79 -12.55 9.39 -0.43
N VAL A 80 -12.28 10.19 -1.46
CA VAL A 80 -11.05 10.99 -1.58
C VAL A 80 -11.11 12.24 -0.72
N GLY A 81 -9.98 12.58 -0.09
CA GLY A 81 -9.82 13.79 0.72
C GLY A 81 -8.63 13.67 1.67
N PRO A 82 -8.53 14.50 2.71
CA PRO A 82 -7.48 14.34 3.72
C PRO A 82 -7.69 13.03 4.49
N THR A 83 -6.59 12.33 4.80
CA THR A 83 -6.58 11.12 5.62
C THR A 83 -5.66 11.30 6.82
N ALA A 84 -5.94 10.61 7.94
CA ALA A 84 -5.15 10.76 9.16
C ALA A 84 -3.67 10.37 8.95
N LEU A 85 -3.41 9.28 8.21
CA LEU A 85 -2.06 8.81 7.92
C LEU A 85 -1.30 9.79 7.03
N THR A 86 -1.91 10.22 5.92
CA THR A 86 -1.27 11.20 5.04
C THR A 86 -1.01 12.50 5.79
N SER A 87 -1.99 13.01 6.55
CA SER A 87 -1.84 14.26 7.31
C SER A 87 -0.73 14.19 8.35
N LEU A 88 -0.64 13.08 9.10
CA LEU A 88 0.48 12.86 10.01
C LEU A 88 1.82 12.82 9.24
N LEU A 89 1.88 12.18 8.06
CA LEU A 89 3.08 12.15 7.22
C LEU A 89 3.53 13.55 6.80
N ILE A 90 2.59 14.43 6.46
CA ILE A 90 2.89 15.83 6.16
C ILE A 90 3.48 16.52 7.39
N GLY A 91 2.76 16.47 8.52
CA GLY A 91 3.20 17.18 9.71
C GLY A 91 4.55 16.70 10.24
N ALA A 92 4.80 15.39 10.18
CA ALA A 92 6.04 14.83 10.66
C ALA A 92 7.21 15.05 9.69
N SER A 93 6.96 15.11 8.38
CA SER A 93 8.00 15.34 7.37
C SER A 93 8.47 16.79 7.30
N LEU A 94 7.57 17.75 7.54
CA LEU A 94 7.91 19.18 7.53
C LEU A 94 8.46 19.68 8.87
N SER A 95 8.37 18.86 9.92
CA SER A 95 8.92 19.17 11.24
C SER A 95 10.44 19.37 11.16
N GLY A 96 10.89 20.54 11.60
CA GLY A 96 12.30 20.96 11.51
C GLY A 96 12.68 21.63 10.19
N MET A 97 11.80 21.66 9.19
CA MET A 97 11.98 22.47 7.97
C MET A 97 11.26 23.82 8.07
N ALA A 98 10.07 23.84 8.67
CA ALA A 98 9.28 25.04 8.85
C ALA A 98 8.48 24.99 10.17
N GLU A 99 7.97 26.14 10.62
CA GLU A 99 7.07 26.20 11.76
C GLU A 99 5.63 25.87 11.35
N PRO A 100 4.91 24.96 12.04
CA PRO A 100 3.52 24.63 11.73
C PRO A 100 2.62 25.88 11.63
N GLY A 101 1.77 25.93 10.61
CA GLY A 101 0.85 27.04 10.36
C GLY A 101 1.48 28.27 9.70
N SER A 102 2.81 28.37 9.61
CA SER A 102 3.48 29.46 8.91
C SER A 102 3.23 29.41 7.39
N ALA A 103 3.39 30.56 6.72
CA ALA A 103 3.28 30.63 5.26
C ALA A 103 4.29 29.69 4.56
N HIS A 104 5.49 29.57 5.11
CA HIS A 104 6.52 28.67 4.59
C HIS A 104 6.11 27.20 4.73
N TRP A 105 5.51 26.79 5.85
CA TRP A 105 4.95 25.44 6.03
C TRP A 105 3.86 25.12 5.02
N VAL A 106 2.93 26.05 4.80
CA VAL A 106 1.87 25.92 3.79
C VAL A 106 2.46 25.75 2.39
N ALA A 107 3.49 26.54 2.05
CA ALA A 107 4.19 26.42 0.78
C ALA A 107 4.86 25.04 0.60
N LEU A 108 5.57 24.54 1.62
CA LEU A 108 6.20 23.21 1.57
C LEU A 108 5.16 22.07 1.48
N ALA A 109 4.06 22.17 2.22
CA ALA A 109 2.97 21.18 2.17
C ALA A 109 2.29 21.16 0.80
N ALA A 110 2.05 22.33 0.20
CA ALA A 110 1.53 22.47 -1.15
C ALA A 110 2.50 21.89 -2.19
N TRP A 111 3.80 22.17 -2.08
CA TRP A 111 4.83 21.57 -2.93
C TRP A 111 4.90 20.06 -2.80
N MET A 112 4.81 19.53 -1.58
CA MET A 112 4.78 18.10 -1.36
C MET A 112 3.55 17.45 -2.02
N ALA A 113 2.39 18.13 -2.00
CA ALA A 113 1.21 17.69 -2.73
C ALA A 113 1.42 17.71 -4.25
N ILE A 114 1.96 18.81 -4.80
CA ILE A 114 2.23 18.95 -6.24
C ILE A 114 3.22 17.88 -6.71
N LEU A 115 4.38 17.76 -6.06
CA LEU A 115 5.43 16.82 -6.44
C LEU A 115 4.95 15.37 -6.30
N SER A 116 4.27 15.02 -5.20
CA SER A 116 3.66 13.69 -5.05
C SER A 116 2.62 13.42 -6.14
N GLY A 117 1.83 14.44 -6.47
CA GLY A 117 0.85 14.36 -7.55
C GLY A 117 1.47 14.10 -8.91
N VAL A 118 2.50 14.87 -9.27
CA VAL A 118 3.26 14.71 -10.52
C VAL A 118 3.89 13.32 -10.60
N VAL A 119 4.52 12.84 -9.53
CA VAL A 119 5.10 11.48 -9.49
C VAL A 119 4.01 10.45 -9.74
N GLN A 120 2.84 10.53 -9.08
CA GLN A 120 1.74 9.57 -9.32
C GLN A 120 1.19 9.64 -10.76
N VAL A 121 1.04 10.83 -11.34
CA VAL A 121 0.62 10.99 -12.74
C VAL A 121 1.63 10.34 -13.68
N VAL A 122 2.94 10.60 -13.49
CA VAL A 122 4.01 10.03 -14.31
C VAL A 122 4.03 8.50 -14.18
N LEU A 123 3.95 7.96 -12.96
CA LEU A 123 3.91 6.51 -12.73
C LEU A 123 2.69 5.86 -13.39
N GLY A 124 1.50 6.47 -13.26
CA GLY A 124 0.29 5.96 -13.89
C GLY A 124 0.33 6.03 -15.41
N ALA A 125 0.83 7.12 -15.98
CA ALA A 125 1.01 7.28 -17.43
C ALA A 125 2.02 6.27 -18.01
N ALA A 126 3.12 6.03 -17.29
CA ALA A 126 4.14 5.03 -17.64
C ALA A 126 3.72 3.58 -17.37
N ARG A 127 2.52 3.36 -16.81
CA ARG A 127 1.95 2.06 -16.44
C ARG A 127 2.73 1.31 -15.34
N PHE A 128 3.31 2.07 -14.41
CA PHE A 128 4.03 1.57 -13.25
C PHE A 128 3.14 1.26 -12.04
N GLY A 129 1.84 1.04 -12.25
CA GLY A 129 0.92 0.58 -11.19
C GLY A 129 1.40 -0.70 -10.50
N TRP A 130 2.15 -1.57 -11.20
CA TRP A 130 2.73 -2.77 -10.61
C TRP A 130 3.65 -2.50 -9.40
N LEU A 131 4.20 -1.29 -9.24
CA LEU A 131 4.99 -0.89 -8.07
C LEU A 131 4.22 -1.05 -6.75
N LEU A 132 2.88 -1.06 -6.77
CA LEU A 132 2.08 -1.35 -5.58
C LEU A 132 2.37 -2.75 -5.00
N ASN A 133 2.81 -3.69 -5.84
CA ASN A 133 3.12 -5.05 -5.43
C ASN A 133 4.44 -5.14 -4.66
N LEU A 134 5.26 -4.09 -4.65
CA LEU A 134 6.50 -4.03 -3.88
C LEU A 134 6.24 -3.82 -2.38
N VAL A 135 5.12 -3.22 -2.01
CA VAL A 135 4.79 -3.01 -0.59
C VAL A 135 3.94 -4.16 -0.09
N THR A 136 4.54 -5.00 0.74
CA THR A 136 3.91 -6.20 1.24
C THR A 136 2.98 -5.91 2.42
N SER A 137 2.01 -6.80 2.64
CA SER A 137 1.06 -6.73 3.76
C SER A 137 1.75 -6.58 5.14
N PRO A 138 2.87 -7.26 5.44
CA PRO A 138 3.60 -7.07 6.69
C PRO A 138 4.09 -5.64 6.93
N VAL A 139 4.67 -5.02 5.91
CA VAL A 139 5.20 -3.64 5.98
C VAL A 139 4.05 -2.66 6.22
N LEU A 140 2.97 -2.78 5.43
CA LEU A 140 1.81 -1.92 5.58
C LEU A 140 1.17 -2.06 6.97
N ASN A 141 1.01 -3.29 7.46
CA ASN A 141 0.44 -3.53 8.79
C ASN A 141 1.33 -2.93 9.88
N GLY A 142 2.65 -3.18 9.85
CA GLY A 142 3.60 -2.62 10.81
C GLY A 142 3.56 -1.10 10.85
N PHE A 143 3.63 -0.46 9.67
CA PHE A 143 3.57 1.00 9.55
C PHE A 143 2.24 1.58 10.02
N THR A 144 1.10 1.01 9.59
CA THR A 144 -0.23 1.52 9.97
C THR A 144 -0.51 1.38 11.47
N GLN A 145 -0.05 0.30 12.12
CA GLN A 145 -0.17 0.16 13.57
C GLN A 145 0.66 1.23 14.31
N ALA A 146 1.90 1.46 13.86
CA ALA A 146 2.77 2.47 14.48
C ALA A 146 2.22 3.89 14.27
N ALA A 147 1.82 4.21 13.04
CA ALA A 147 1.20 5.49 12.71
C ALA A 147 -0.11 5.71 13.49
N ALA A 148 -0.94 4.68 13.66
CA ALA A 148 -2.15 4.79 14.48
C ALA A 148 -1.82 5.15 15.94
N LEU A 149 -0.80 4.50 16.54
CA LEU A 149 -0.35 4.82 17.90
C LEU A 149 0.21 6.24 18.00
N LEU A 150 1.01 6.67 17.03
CA LEU A 150 1.55 8.03 16.96
C LEU A 150 0.43 9.08 16.82
N ILE A 151 -0.57 8.83 15.98
CA ILE A 151 -1.73 9.72 15.86
C ILE A 151 -2.46 9.78 17.21
N LEU A 152 -2.78 8.65 17.84
CA LEU A 152 -3.43 8.66 19.15
C LEU A 152 -2.63 9.45 20.19
N ALA A 153 -1.31 9.24 20.25
CA ALA A 153 -0.42 9.97 21.15
C ALA A 153 -0.45 11.49 20.90
N SER A 154 -0.46 11.91 19.62
CA SER A 154 -0.54 13.32 19.24
C SER A 154 -1.88 13.98 19.63
N GLN A 155 -2.96 13.20 19.74
CA GLN A 155 -4.29 13.72 20.06
C GLN A 155 -4.58 13.77 21.55
N LEU A 156 -3.82 13.05 22.39
CA LEU A 156 -4.03 13.02 23.83
C LEU A 156 -3.99 14.42 24.50
N PRO A 157 -3.06 15.35 24.17
CA PRO A 157 -3.06 16.70 24.76
C PRO A 157 -4.38 17.43 24.55
N ALA A 158 -4.84 17.53 23.29
CA ALA A 158 -6.07 18.21 22.95
C ALA A 158 -7.30 17.50 23.55
N LEU A 159 -7.32 16.16 23.53
CA LEU A 159 -8.42 15.36 24.10
C LEU A 159 -8.57 15.59 25.62
N LEU A 160 -7.45 15.71 26.33
CA LEU A 160 -7.42 15.91 27.78
C LEU A 160 -7.46 17.39 28.19
N GLY A 161 -7.46 18.33 27.24
CA GLY A 161 -7.43 19.75 27.56
C GLY A 161 -6.09 20.25 28.10
N LEU A 162 -4.99 19.57 27.78
CA LEU A 162 -3.65 19.97 28.22
C LEU A 162 -3.25 21.27 27.52
N ARG A 163 -2.98 22.32 28.30
CA ARG A 163 -2.59 23.66 27.85
C ARG A 163 -1.09 23.79 27.57
N THR A 164 -0.31 22.76 27.92
CA THR A 164 1.15 22.73 27.80
C THR A 164 1.61 21.51 27.00
N THR A 165 2.93 21.31 26.87
CA THR A 165 3.48 20.10 26.26
C THR A 165 3.68 19.00 27.31
N TRP A 166 3.72 17.73 26.87
CA TRP A 166 4.04 16.60 27.74
C TRP A 166 5.36 16.77 28.49
N HIS A 167 6.37 17.35 27.82
CA HIS A 167 7.66 17.62 28.44
C HIS A 167 7.55 18.67 29.55
N ALA A 168 6.82 19.77 29.31
CA ALA A 168 6.61 20.80 30.32
C ALA A 168 5.84 20.26 31.54
N LEU A 169 4.84 19.40 31.31
CA LEU A 169 4.11 18.72 32.38
C LEU A 169 5.01 17.76 33.18
N ALA A 170 5.93 17.04 32.53
CA ALA A 170 6.86 16.14 33.19
C ALA A 170 7.86 16.89 34.10
N VAL A 171 8.29 18.09 33.68
CA VAL A 171 9.19 18.95 34.46
C VAL A 171 8.44 19.64 35.61
N ASN A 172 7.20 20.08 35.38
CA ASN A 172 6.37 20.74 36.40
C ASN A 172 4.95 20.12 36.42
N PRO A 173 4.75 19.05 37.22
CA PRO A 173 3.46 18.38 37.29
C PRO A 173 2.45 19.24 38.06
N SER A 174 1.41 19.70 37.36
CA SER A 174 0.34 20.51 37.94
C SER A 174 -1.00 20.23 37.26
N ILE A 175 -2.06 20.09 38.05
CA ILE A 175 -3.44 19.94 37.56
C ILE A 175 -3.94 21.20 36.83
N HIS A 176 -3.35 22.37 37.11
CA HIS A 176 -3.72 23.65 36.49
C HIS A 176 -3.32 23.73 35.01
N HIS A 177 -2.46 22.83 34.54
CA HIS A 177 -2.16 22.70 33.11
C HIS A 177 -3.31 22.06 32.31
N PHE A 178 -4.33 21.51 32.98
CA PHE A 178 -5.49 20.92 32.32
C PHE A 178 -6.69 21.85 32.38
N ASP A 179 -7.37 22.00 31.24
CA ASP A 179 -8.67 22.63 31.16
C ASP A 179 -9.78 21.59 31.42
N PRO A 180 -10.48 21.63 32.56
CA PRO A 180 -11.51 20.64 32.88
C PRO A 180 -12.70 20.71 31.91
N VAL A 181 -12.99 21.88 31.32
CA VAL A 181 -14.07 22.03 30.34
C VAL A 181 -13.66 21.41 29.01
N ALA A 182 -12.43 21.62 28.56
CA ALA A 182 -11.90 20.95 27.37
C ALA A 182 -11.88 19.43 27.53
N LEU A 183 -11.46 18.93 28.71
CA LEU A 183 -11.46 17.51 29.05
C LEU A 183 -12.88 16.92 29.02
N ALA A 184 -13.87 17.63 29.57
CA ALA A 184 -15.28 17.22 29.51
C ALA A 184 -15.78 17.15 28.05
N PHE A 185 -15.46 18.15 27.22
CA PHE A 185 -15.78 18.13 25.80
C PHE A 185 -15.08 16.97 25.07
N GLY A 186 -13.81 16.72 25.33
CA GLY A 186 -13.02 15.69 24.67
C GLY A 186 -13.49 14.27 25.03
N LEU A 187 -13.50 13.94 26.32
CA LEU A 187 -13.92 12.62 26.80
C LEU A 187 -15.42 12.39 26.60
N GLY A 188 -16.25 13.42 26.82
CA GLY A 188 -17.69 13.35 26.58
C GLY A 188 -18.02 13.09 25.11
N SER A 189 -17.39 13.83 24.19
CA SER A 189 -17.56 13.61 22.75
C SER A 189 -17.04 12.24 22.32
N LEU A 190 -15.89 11.79 22.85
CA LEU A 190 -15.35 10.47 22.58
C LEU A 190 -16.34 9.37 23.01
N ALA A 191 -16.88 9.45 24.23
CA ALA A 191 -17.87 8.51 24.73
C ALA A 191 -19.13 8.49 23.84
N LEU A 192 -19.68 9.67 23.51
CA LEU A 192 -20.86 9.79 22.65
C LEU A 192 -20.62 9.19 21.26
N LEU A 193 -19.48 9.46 20.64
CA LEU A 193 -19.13 8.91 19.33
C LEU A 193 -18.99 7.38 19.36
N VAL A 194 -18.37 6.82 20.41
CA VAL A 194 -18.22 5.37 20.58
C VAL A 194 -19.58 4.71 20.79
N VAL A 195 -20.44 5.28 21.65
CA VAL A 195 -21.79 4.78 21.91
C VAL A 195 -22.66 4.86 20.65
N ALA A 196 -22.65 6.00 19.95
CA ALA A 196 -23.42 6.19 18.72
C ALA A 196 -23.02 5.18 17.64
N ARG A 197 -21.72 4.89 17.50
CA ARG A 197 -21.21 3.90 16.54
C ARG A 197 -21.66 2.47 16.88
N ARG A 198 -21.81 2.14 18.17
CA ARG A 198 -22.32 0.83 18.62
C ARG A 198 -23.83 0.70 18.39
N TRP A 199 -24.59 1.79 18.50
CA TRP A 199 -26.04 1.75 18.35
C TRP A 199 -26.47 1.74 16.87
N ARG A 200 -25.94 2.65 16.04
CA ARG A 200 -26.24 2.70 14.60
C ARG A 200 -25.00 3.09 13.80
N SER A 201 -24.37 2.11 13.15
CA SER A 201 -23.15 2.29 12.35
C SER A 201 -23.31 3.23 11.14
N SER A 202 -24.54 3.43 10.66
CA SER A 202 -24.84 4.33 9.51
C SER A 202 -25.22 5.75 9.92
N PHE A 203 -25.37 6.04 11.22
CA PHE A 203 -25.73 7.39 11.68
C PHE A 203 -24.53 8.33 11.60
N PRO A 204 -24.66 9.58 11.10
CA PRO A 204 -23.56 10.54 11.00
C PRO A 204 -23.20 11.13 12.38
N ALA A 205 -22.74 10.29 13.31
CA ALA A 205 -22.50 10.68 14.70
C ALA A 205 -21.49 11.83 14.84
N ALA A 206 -20.49 11.90 13.96
CA ALA A 206 -19.44 12.93 14.01
C ALA A 206 -20.01 14.35 13.92
N ILE A 207 -20.86 14.63 12.93
CA ILE A 207 -21.40 15.99 12.76
C ILE A 207 -22.38 16.36 13.88
N VAL A 208 -23.15 15.40 14.38
CA VAL A 208 -24.12 15.63 15.46
C VAL A 208 -23.39 15.95 16.76
N VAL A 209 -22.38 15.16 17.12
CA VAL A 209 -21.57 15.42 18.33
C VAL A 209 -20.82 16.74 18.20
N VAL A 210 -20.22 17.03 17.04
CA VAL A 210 -19.55 18.32 16.79
C VAL A 210 -20.52 19.49 16.90
N GLY A 211 -21.73 19.40 16.32
CA GLY A 211 -22.75 20.44 16.39
C GLY A 211 -23.28 20.66 17.81
N LEU A 212 -23.57 19.58 18.55
CA LEU A 212 -23.98 19.67 19.95
C LEU A 212 -22.91 20.29 20.83
N ALA A 213 -21.64 19.89 20.64
CA ALA A 213 -20.53 20.46 21.38
C ALA A 213 -20.26 21.93 21.01
N ALA A 214 -20.40 22.30 19.74
CA ALA A 214 -20.30 23.69 19.29
C ALA A 214 -21.40 24.55 19.93
N PHE A 215 -22.65 24.05 19.96
CA PHE A 215 -23.76 24.75 20.59
C PHE A 215 -23.55 24.91 22.10
N ALA A 216 -23.13 23.86 22.80
CA ALA A 216 -22.83 23.94 24.23
C ALA A 216 -21.65 24.89 24.51
N SER A 217 -20.59 24.83 23.71
CA SER A 217 -19.43 25.73 23.79
C SER A 217 -19.82 27.20 23.59
N TRP A 218 -20.67 27.48 22.60
CA TRP A 218 -21.25 28.81 22.37
C TRP A 218 -22.08 29.28 23.56
N ALA A 219 -23.03 28.46 24.03
CA ALA A 219 -23.92 28.81 25.14
C ALA A 219 -23.16 29.07 26.46
N MET A 220 -22.02 28.40 26.66
CA MET A 220 -21.16 28.58 27.84
C MET A 220 -20.20 29.79 27.72
N GLY A 221 -20.11 30.43 26.56
CA GLY A 221 -19.09 31.45 26.29
C GLY A 221 -17.67 30.88 26.40
N TYR A 222 -17.46 29.61 26.00
CA TYR A 222 -16.19 28.92 26.23
C TYR A 222 -15.01 29.61 25.53
N ALA A 223 -15.22 30.10 24.30
CA ALA A 223 -14.22 30.87 23.57
C ALA A 223 -13.82 32.17 24.30
N ASP A 224 -14.80 32.89 24.88
CA ASP A 224 -14.57 34.14 25.60
C ASP A 224 -13.76 33.94 26.89
N ARG A 225 -13.83 32.73 27.46
CA ARG A 225 -13.04 32.28 28.62
C ARG A 225 -11.68 31.69 28.23
N GLN A 226 -11.16 32.03 27.05
CA GLN A 226 -9.90 31.53 26.50
C GLN A 226 -9.87 30.01 26.29
N GLY A 227 -11.04 29.42 26.04
CA GLY A 227 -11.15 28.02 25.66
C GLY A 227 -10.56 27.74 24.28
N ALA A 228 -9.89 26.61 24.12
CA ALA A 228 -9.29 26.22 22.84
C ALA A 228 -10.38 25.78 21.86
N VAL A 229 -10.77 26.68 20.96
CA VAL A 229 -11.75 26.44 19.89
C VAL A 229 -11.10 26.49 18.51
N VAL A 230 -11.83 26.10 17.47
CA VAL A 230 -11.42 26.19 16.06
C VAL A 230 -11.09 27.63 15.67
N GLY A 231 -11.87 28.59 16.16
CA GLY A 231 -11.64 30.01 15.88
C GLY A 231 -12.08 30.43 14.48
N HIS A 232 -11.68 31.62 14.05
CA HIS A 232 -12.09 32.18 12.77
C HIS A 232 -11.51 31.37 11.61
N LEU A 233 -12.38 30.92 10.71
CA LEU A 233 -12.02 30.31 9.43
C LEU A 233 -12.44 31.25 8.31
N PRO A 234 -11.56 31.54 7.33
CA PRO A 234 -11.92 32.42 6.22
C PRO A 234 -13.06 31.79 5.42
N ALA A 235 -14.10 32.58 5.20
CA ALA A 235 -15.21 32.20 4.32
C ALA A 235 -14.81 32.44 2.86
N GLY A 236 -15.24 31.54 1.97
CA GLY A 236 -15.01 31.67 0.53
C GLY A 236 -14.34 30.45 -0.09
N LEU A 237 -14.33 30.45 -1.42
CA LEU A 237 -13.70 29.40 -2.22
C LEU A 237 -12.18 29.48 -2.12
N PRO A 238 -11.46 28.34 -2.24
CA PRO A 238 -10.02 28.37 -2.38
C PRO A 238 -9.64 29.18 -3.64
N SER A 239 -8.77 30.17 -3.47
CA SER A 239 -8.17 30.88 -4.60
C SER A 239 -7.04 30.04 -5.22
N PRO A 240 -6.77 30.19 -6.52
CA PRO A 240 -5.53 29.67 -7.11
C PRO A 240 -4.33 30.13 -6.29
N TYR A 241 -3.47 29.18 -5.93
CA TYR A 241 -2.31 29.39 -5.08
C TYR A 241 -1.07 28.85 -5.77
N TRP A 242 -0.06 29.70 -5.86
CA TRP A 242 1.28 29.30 -6.28
C TRP A 242 2.22 29.41 -5.08
N PRO A 243 2.82 28.31 -4.60
CA PRO A 243 3.66 28.30 -3.39
C PRO A 243 5.01 29.02 -3.53
N GLY A 244 5.30 29.68 -4.65
CA GLY A 244 6.63 30.22 -4.96
C GLY A 244 7.61 29.13 -5.38
N TRP A 245 8.87 29.50 -5.64
CA TRP A 245 9.91 28.55 -6.05
C TRP A 245 10.57 27.91 -4.84
N LEU A 246 10.89 26.61 -4.94
CA LEU A 246 11.70 25.90 -3.94
C LEU A 246 13.18 26.26 -4.08
N SER A 247 13.86 26.40 -2.96
CA SER A 247 15.33 26.33 -2.96
C SER A 247 15.81 24.90 -3.25
N TRP A 248 17.07 24.75 -3.66
CA TRP A 248 17.66 23.43 -3.90
C TRP A 248 17.71 22.57 -2.63
N ASP A 249 17.93 23.20 -1.47
CA ASP A 249 17.95 22.53 -0.18
C ASP A 249 16.56 22.02 0.22
N GLU A 250 15.52 22.84 0.04
CA GLU A 250 14.13 22.44 0.28
C GLU A 250 13.70 21.32 -0.65
N LEU A 251 14.06 21.42 -1.94
CA LEU A 251 13.79 20.36 -2.92
C LEU A 251 14.43 19.04 -2.46
N GLY A 252 15.70 19.07 -2.08
CA GLY A 252 16.42 17.91 -1.55
C GLY A 252 15.78 17.33 -0.29
N GLY A 253 15.33 18.19 0.62
CA GLY A 253 14.62 17.80 1.85
C GLY A 253 13.25 17.17 1.58
N LEU A 254 12.54 17.60 0.54
CA LEU A 254 11.22 17.08 0.18
C LEU A 254 11.24 15.78 -0.62
N LEU A 255 12.36 15.43 -1.28
CA LEU A 255 12.43 14.24 -2.16
C LEU A 255 11.91 12.96 -1.47
N LEU A 256 12.45 12.64 -0.30
CA LEU A 256 12.09 11.41 0.40
C LEU A 256 10.67 11.45 1.00
N PRO A 257 10.24 12.53 1.69
CA PRO A 257 8.84 12.74 2.06
C PRO A 257 7.85 12.57 0.90
N VAL A 258 8.13 13.17 -0.26
CA VAL A 258 7.31 13.08 -1.47
C VAL A 258 7.16 11.62 -1.90
N LEU A 259 8.25 10.85 -1.97
CA LEU A 259 8.19 9.44 -2.37
C LEU A 259 7.35 8.61 -1.39
N VAL A 260 7.48 8.85 -0.09
CA VAL A 260 6.73 8.09 0.92
C VAL A 260 5.26 8.46 0.96
N VAL A 261 4.91 9.76 0.87
CA VAL A 261 3.52 10.20 0.72
C VAL A 261 2.90 9.62 -0.55
N THR A 262 3.64 9.61 -1.66
CA THR A 262 3.21 9.01 -2.95
C THR A 262 2.90 7.53 -2.78
N LEU A 263 3.81 6.78 -2.15
CA LEU A 263 3.68 5.34 -1.95
C LEU A 263 2.53 5.00 -1.00
N VAL A 264 2.49 5.63 0.17
CA VAL A 264 1.47 5.39 1.20
C VAL A 264 0.08 5.77 0.68
N SER A 265 -0.04 6.92 0.01
CA SER A 265 -1.31 7.34 -0.58
C SER A 265 -1.78 6.36 -1.67
N PHE A 266 -0.86 5.85 -2.48
CA PHE A 266 -1.21 4.85 -3.48
C PHE A 266 -1.66 3.53 -2.82
N LEU A 267 -1.06 3.15 -1.69
CA LEU A 267 -1.49 1.98 -0.94
C LEU A 267 -2.88 2.14 -0.29
N GLU A 268 -3.19 3.30 0.27
CA GLU A 268 -4.53 3.59 0.81
C GLU A 268 -5.60 3.50 -0.29
N THR A 269 -5.25 3.99 -1.50
CA THR A 269 -6.07 3.88 -2.71
C THR A 269 -6.23 2.42 -3.11
N ALA A 270 -5.15 1.66 -3.20
CA ALA A 270 -5.17 0.24 -3.55
C ALA A 270 -6.01 -0.60 -2.59
N SER A 271 -5.89 -0.36 -1.29
CA SER A 271 -6.66 -1.05 -0.26
C SER A 271 -8.16 -0.82 -0.44
N SER A 272 -8.56 0.42 -0.72
CA SER A 272 -9.97 0.79 -0.87
C SER A 272 -10.53 0.32 -2.23
N ALA A 273 -9.76 0.49 -3.30
CA ALA A 273 -10.16 0.11 -4.66
C ALA A 273 -10.33 -1.40 -4.82
N LYS A 274 -9.43 -2.22 -4.25
CA LYS A 274 -9.58 -3.69 -4.26
C LYS A 274 -10.87 -4.15 -3.59
N VAL A 275 -11.31 -3.47 -2.51
CA VAL A 275 -12.59 -3.77 -1.84
C VAL A 275 -13.77 -3.38 -2.73
N GLU A 276 -13.73 -2.19 -3.35
CA GLU A 276 -14.76 -1.73 -4.27
C GLU A 276 -14.93 -2.69 -5.46
N HIS A 277 -13.84 -2.98 -6.16
CA HIS A 277 -13.84 -3.82 -7.35
C HIS A 277 -14.13 -5.29 -7.03
N GLY A 278 -13.66 -5.79 -5.88
CA GLY A 278 -14.00 -7.12 -5.39
C GLY A 278 -15.50 -7.30 -5.12
N ARG A 279 -16.16 -6.28 -4.55
CA ARG A 279 -17.64 -6.28 -4.39
C ARG A 279 -18.38 -6.05 -5.70
N GLY A 280 -17.83 -5.22 -6.58
CA GLY A 280 -18.44 -4.89 -7.87
C GLY A 280 -18.23 -5.93 -8.96
N GLY A 281 -17.43 -6.98 -8.73
CA GLY A 281 -17.10 -7.99 -9.74
C GLY A 281 -16.32 -7.45 -10.93
N THR A 282 -15.62 -6.33 -10.77
CA THR A 282 -14.87 -5.65 -11.84
C THR A 282 -13.37 -5.73 -11.59
N ARG A 283 -12.56 -5.53 -12.63
CA ARG A 283 -11.11 -5.41 -12.49
C ARG A 283 -10.74 -3.98 -12.16
N TRP A 284 -9.88 -3.82 -11.17
CA TRP A 284 -9.31 -2.52 -10.82
C TRP A 284 -8.25 -2.10 -11.84
N ASN A 285 -8.24 -0.82 -12.24
CA ASN A 285 -7.21 -0.24 -13.10
C ASN A 285 -6.31 0.67 -12.27
N GLU A 286 -5.18 0.13 -11.82
CA GLU A 286 -4.32 0.79 -10.83
C GLU A 286 -3.62 2.02 -11.41
N ASN A 287 -3.31 1.98 -12.72
CA ASN A 287 -2.69 3.09 -13.44
C ASN A 287 -3.63 4.29 -13.58
N GLN A 288 -4.93 4.02 -13.78
CA GLN A 288 -5.91 5.09 -13.89
C GLN A 288 -6.13 5.78 -12.55
N ASP A 289 -6.21 5.02 -11.47
CA ASP A 289 -6.32 5.58 -10.12
C ASP A 289 -5.05 6.34 -9.71
N LEU A 290 -3.85 5.90 -10.13
CA LEU A 290 -2.62 6.68 -9.97
C LEU A 290 -2.71 8.06 -10.61
N ILE A 291 -3.18 8.13 -11.87
CA ILE A 291 -3.36 9.40 -12.57
C ILE A 291 -4.39 10.27 -11.84
N ALA A 292 -5.53 9.69 -11.46
CA ALA A 292 -6.61 10.40 -10.78
C ALA A 292 -6.17 11.01 -9.45
N HIS A 293 -5.54 10.20 -8.58
CA HIS A 293 -5.03 10.65 -7.29
C HIS A 293 -3.83 11.59 -7.44
N GLY A 294 -3.04 11.44 -8.48
CA GLY A 294 -1.97 12.35 -8.82
C GLY A 294 -2.50 13.74 -9.15
N MET A 295 -3.44 13.84 -10.08
CA MET A 295 -4.08 15.11 -10.44
C MET A 295 -4.84 15.73 -9.27
N ALA A 296 -5.49 14.92 -8.43
CA ALA A 296 -6.12 15.39 -7.21
C ALA A 296 -5.12 16.12 -6.30
N LYS A 297 -3.93 15.54 -6.06
CA LYS A 297 -2.89 16.18 -5.24
C LYS A 297 -2.31 17.44 -5.88
N VAL A 298 -2.08 17.44 -7.19
CA VAL A 298 -1.65 18.66 -7.92
C VAL A 298 -2.68 19.76 -7.72
N SER A 299 -3.98 19.45 -7.93
CA SER A 299 -5.06 20.43 -7.71
C SER A 299 -5.15 20.91 -6.26
N SER A 300 -4.82 20.04 -5.30
CA SER A 300 -4.80 20.39 -3.87
C SER A 300 -3.71 21.42 -3.55
N GLY A 301 -2.48 21.19 -4.02
CA GLY A 301 -1.38 22.11 -3.80
C GLY A 301 -1.59 23.45 -4.53
N LEU A 302 -2.18 23.43 -5.72
CA LEU A 302 -2.57 24.64 -6.47
C LEU A 302 -3.76 25.41 -5.84
N CYS A 303 -4.38 24.86 -4.79
CA CYS A 303 -5.41 25.53 -3.99
C CYS A 303 -4.90 25.94 -2.60
N GLY A 304 -3.59 25.86 -2.35
CA GLY A 304 -3.00 26.18 -1.04
C GLY A 304 -3.35 25.17 0.04
N SER A 305 -3.68 23.94 -0.37
CA SER A 305 -3.96 22.83 0.52
C SER A 305 -2.82 21.80 0.46
N PHE A 306 -3.06 20.62 1.02
CA PHE A 306 -2.05 19.60 1.27
C PHE A 306 -2.43 18.26 0.62
N ALA A 307 -1.50 17.30 0.62
CA ALA A 307 -1.68 16.05 -0.10
C ALA A 307 -2.90 15.26 0.41
N THR A 308 -3.74 14.80 -0.54
CA THR A 308 -4.96 14.03 -0.28
C THR A 308 -4.79 12.56 -0.70
N SER A 309 -5.66 11.70 -0.15
CA SER A 309 -5.62 10.27 -0.40
C SER A 309 -7.02 9.63 -0.32
N ALA A 310 -7.13 8.33 -0.66
CA ALA A 310 -8.36 7.59 -0.47
C ALA A 310 -8.51 7.18 1.00
N SER A 311 -9.66 7.46 1.61
CA SER A 311 -9.95 6.99 2.97
C SER A 311 -10.65 5.64 2.95
N PHE A 312 -10.08 4.64 3.61
CA PHE A 312 -10.69 3.33 3.78
C PHE A 312 -12.07 3.43 4.44
N SER A 313 -12.16 4.19 5.55
CA SER A 313 -13.40 4.36 6.31
C SER A 313 -14.49 5.06 5.49
N ARG A 314 -14.16 6.16 4.80
CA ARG A 314 -15.14 6.89 3.98
C ARG A 314 -15.56 6.09 2.76
N SER A 315 -14.64 5.40 2.09
CA SER A 315 -14.97 4.54 0.94
C SER A 315 -15.89 3.39 1.34
N ALA A 316 -15.61 2.75 2.50
CA ALA A 316 -16.49 1.73 3.04
C ALA A 316 -17.89 2.28 3.34
N ILE A 317 -17.98 3.43 4.00
CA ILE A 317 -19.27 4.08 4.32
C ILE A 317 -20.03 4.46 3.04
N ASN A 318 -19.34 4.98 2.03
CA ASN A 318 -19.95 5.31 0.74
C ASN A 318 -20.57 4.06 0.08
N LEU A 319 -19.82 2.95 0.06
CA LEU A 319 -20.30 1.67 -0.46
C LEU A 319 -21.46 1.09 0.38
N TYR A 320 -21.40 1.16 1.71
CA TYR A 320 -22.45 0.67 2.60
C TYR A 320 -23.72 1.54 2.59
N ALA A 321 -23.58 2.84 2.35
CA ALA A 321 -24.69 3.75 2.17
C ALA A 321 -25.39 3.57 0.80
N GLY A 322 -24.86 2.70 -0.07
CA GLY A 322 -25.48 2.32 -1.32
C GLY A 322 -25.01 3.12 -2.53
N ALA A 323 -23.85 3.79 -2.47
CA ALA A 323 -23.29 4.47 -3.63
C ALA A 323 -23.07 3.51 -4.80
N ARG A 324 -23.52 3.93 -5.98
CA ARG A 324 -23.42 3.18 -7.23
C ARG A 324 -22.49 3.85 -8.23
N SER A 325 -22.25 5.16 -8.13
CA SER A 325 -21.40 5.89 -9.07
C SER A 325 -20.69 7.10 -8.44
N GLY A 326 -19.93 7.83 -9.27
CA GLY A 326 -19.27 9.08 -8.89
C GLY A 326 -20.23 10.24 -8.57
N TRP A 327 -21.53 10.14 -8.90
CA TRP A 327 -22.53 11.14 -8.50
C TRP A 327 -22.60 11.30 -6.98
N ALA A 328 -22.35 10.23 -6.21
CA ALA A 328 -22.31 10.29 -4.75
C ALA A 328 -21.25 11.28 -4.25
N THR A 329 -20.06 11.26 -4.86
CA THR A 329 -18.99 12.21 -4.53
C THR A 329 -19.39 13.64 -4.88
N LEU A 330 -20.09 13.86 -6.00
CA LEU A 330 -20.58 15.20 -6.35
C LEU A 330 -21.58 15.74 -5.33
N PHE A 331 -22.51 14.91 -4.84
CA PHE A 331 -23.42 15.31 -3.76
C PHE A 331 -22.66 15.62 -2.45
N ALA A 332 -21.66 14.82 -2.10
CA ALA A 332 -20.80 15.10 -0.95
C ALA A 332 -20.09 16.46 -1.09
N LEU A 333 -19.56 16.76 -2.29
CA LEU A 333 -18.90 18.03 -2.60
C LEU A 333 -19.84 19.22 -2.49
N LEU A 334 -21.08 19.10 -2.98
CA LEU A 334 -22.10 20.15 -2.86
C LEU A 334 -22.40 20.47 -1.39
N LEU A 335 -22.45 19.44 -0.53
CA LEU A 335 -22.65 19.64 0.90
C LEU A 335 -21.43 20.32 1.55
N VAL A 336 -20.21 19.87 1.24
CA VAL A 336 -18.99 20.51 1.76
C VAL A 336 -18.90 21.96 1.30
N LEU A 337 -19.27 22.24 0.05
CA LEU A 337 -19.34 23.59 -0.51
C LEU A 337 -20.37 24.45 0.23
N ALA A 338 -21.57 23.92 0.46
CA ALA A 338 -22.60 24.62 1.22
C ALA A 338 -22.11 24.96 2.64
N VAL A 339 -21.40 24.01 3.28
CA VAL A 339 -20.82 24.24 4.60
C VAL A 339 -19.77 25.35 4.56
N LEU A 340 -18.88 25.32 3.57
CA LEU A 340 -17.82 26.31 3.42
C LEU A 340 -18.36 27.73 3.19
N LEU A 341 -19.48 27.86 2.46
CA LEU A 341 -20.06 29.16 2.11
C LEU A 341 -20.96 29.73 3.21
N TRP A 342 -21.69 28.88 3.95
CA TRP A 342 -22.74 29.34 4.87
C TRP A 342 -22.56 28.89 6.33
N LEU A 343 -21.98 27.71 6.59
CA LEU A 343 -21.89 27.13 7.94
C LEU A 343 -20.49 27.24 8.57
N THR A 344 -19.49 27.76 7.85
CA THR A 344 -18.15 28.02 8.39
C THR A 344 -18.16 28.84 9.69
N PRO A 345 -19.00 29.89 9.86
CA PRO A 345 -19.09 30.61 11.12
C PRO A 345 -19.54 29.74 12.30
N ALA A 346 -20.39 28.72 12.05
CA ALA A 346 -20.83 27.80 13.09
C ALA A 346 -19.69 26.90 13.61
N LEU A 347 -18.63 26.70 12.80
CA LEU A 347 -17.46 25.94 13.21
C LEU A 347 -16.59 26.71 14.23
N TYR A 348 -16.72 28.03 14.33
CA TYR A 348 -15.92 28.87 15.25
C TYR A 348 -15.93 28.34 16.69
N HIS A 349 -17.12 27.95 17.16
CA HIS A 349 -17.34 27.53 18.54
C HIS A 349 -16.95 26.08 18.84
N VAL A 350 -16.53 25.30 17.84
CA VAL A 350 -16.16 23.90 18.04
C VAL A 350 -14.89 23.82 18.91
N PRO A 351 -14.92 23.16 20.08
CA PRO A 351 -13.70 22.96 20.87
C PRO A 351 -12.71 22.04 20.17
N GLN A 352 -11.42 22.33 20.25
CA GLN A 352 -10.37 21.52 19.64
C GLN A 352 -10.32 20.10 20.23
N SER A 353 -10.70 19.93 21.50
CA SER A 353 -10.81 18.62 22.15
C SER A 353 -11.85 17.70 21.50
N VAL A 354 -12.90 18.27 20.89
CA VAL A 354 -13.91 17.51 20.13
C VAL A 354 -13.34 17.02 18.80
N LEU A 355 -12.54 17.85 18.13
CA LEU A 355 -11.82 17.42 16.91
C LEU A 355 -10.85 16.28 17.22
N ALA A 356 -10.13 16.37 18.34
CA ALA A 356 -9.26 15.28 18.80
C ALA A 356 -10.05 13.99 19.04
N ALA A 357 -11.25 14.06 19.63
CA ALA A 357 -12.14 12.91 19.77
C ALA A 357 -12.58 12.31 18.41
N VAL A 358 -12.86 13.16 17.41
CA VAL A 358 -13.17 12.70 16.04
C VAL A 358 -11.98 11.96 15.43
N VAL A 359 -10.75 12.46 15.60
CA VAL A 359 -9.54 11.77 15.12
C VAL A 359 -9.32 10.45 15.84
N VAL A 360 -9.38 10.44 17.17
CA VAL A 360 -9.20 9.22 17.99
C VAL A 360 -10.20 8.14 17.60
N THR A 361 -11.47 8.50 17.45
CA THR A 361 -12.51 7.54 17.03
C THR A 361 -12.33 7.07 15.58
N ALA A 362 -11.78 7.87 14.68
CA ALA A 362 -11.46 7.41 13.33
C ALA A 362 -10.26 6.45 13.31
N VAL A 363 -9.22 6.74 14.09
CA VAL A 363 -7.94 6.00 14.09
C VAL A 363 -8.00 4.69 14.86
N THR A 364 -8.83 4.60 15.90
CA THR A 364 -9.02 3.34 16.65
C THR A 364 -9.39 2.14 15.77
N GLY A 365 -10.10 2.36 14.65
CA GLY A 365 -10.42 1.30 13.67
C GLY A 365 -9.22 0.79 12.86
N LEU A 366 -8.11 1.53 12.83
CA LEU A 366 -6.87 1.10 12.18
C LEU A 366 -6.06 0.14 13.06
N ILE A 367 -6.28 0.14 14.38
CA ILE A 367 -5.53 -0.68 15.33
C ILE A 367 -6.05 -2.12 15.29
N LYS A 368 -5.22 -3.05 14.81
CA LYS A 368 -5.55 -4.46 14.56
C LYS A 368 -4.40 -5.38 15.00
N PRO A 369 -4.07 -5.44 16.32
CA PRO A 369 -2.94 -6.22 16.83
C PRO A 369 -3.06 -7.72 16.51
N ALA A 370 -4.29 -8.26 16.47
CA ALA A 370 -4.54 -9.65 16.09
C ALA A 370 -4.01 -10.01 14.69
N GLY A 371 -3.93 -9.04 13.77
CA GLY A 371 -3.34 -9.24 12.45
C GLY A 371 -1.85 -9.58 12.50
N MET A 372 -1.10 -8.92 13.39
CA MET A 372 0.33 -9.19 13.58
C MET A 372 0.57 -10.58 14.19
N TRP A 373 -0.24 -10.97 15.18
CA TRP A 373 -0.16 -12.31 15.78
C TRP A 373 -0.47 -13.43 14.79
N ARG A 374 -1.43 -13.20 13.89
CA ARG A 374 -1.75 -14.17 12.82
C ARG A 374 -0.59 -14.32 11.85
N LEU A 375 0.07 -13.23 11.50
CA LEU A 375 1.23 -13.24 10.61
C LEU A 375 2.37 -14.09 11.19
N ALA A 376 2.63 -13.98 12.50
CA ALA A 376 3.67 -14.77 13.18
C ALA A 376 3.42 -16.29 13.15
N ARG A 377 2.16 -16.72 13.03
CA ARG A 377 1.80 -18.14 12.85
C ARG A 377 2.02 -18.64 11.41
N VAL A 378 2.03 -17.74 10.43
CA VAL A 378 2.19 -18.09 9.00
C VAL A 378 3.65 -18.01 8.58
N SER A 379 4.32 -16.89 8.85
CA SER A 379 5.73 -16.68 8.53
C SER A 379 6.40 -15.84 9.61
N ARG A 380 7.37 -16.43 10.30
CA ARG A 380 8.18 -15.72 11.30
C ARG A 380 8.99 -14.59 10.69
N VAL A 381 9.48 -14.76 9.46
CA VAL A 381 10.27 -13.74 8.76
C VAL A 381 9.40 -12.54 8.39
N GLU A 382 8.22 -12.77 7.82
CA GLU A 382 7.30 -11.68 7.51
C GLU A 382 6.81 -10.96 8.77
N ALA A 383 6.54 -11.71 9.84
CA ALA A 383 6.20 -11.12 11.13
C ALA A 383 7.34 -10.26 11.70
N ALA A 384 8.59 -10.70 11.56
CA ALA A 384 9.76 -9.90 11.93
C ALA A 384 9.85 -8.62 11.09
N ILE A 385 9.66 -8.70 9.76
CA ILE A 385 9.64 -7.52 8.88
C ILE A 385 8.57 -6.52 9.34
N GLY A 386 7.35 -6.99 9.60
CA GLY A 386 6.27 -6.13 10.11
C GLY A 386 6.57 -5.55 11.50
N GLY A 387 7.15 -6.35 12.40
CA GLY A 387 7.55 -5.91 13.74
C GLY A 387 8.68 -4.88 13.73
N ILE A 388 9.70 -5.07 12.91
CA ILE A 388 10.80 -4.11 12.75
C ILE A 388 10.28 -2.83 12.08
N THR A 389 9.42 -2.94 11.07
CA THR A 389 8.76 -1.78 10.45
C THR A 389 8.01 -0.97 11.51
N PHE A 390 7.20 -1.63 12.35
CA PHE A 390 6.49 -1.00 13.47
C PHE A 390 7.44 -0.30 14.44
N ALA A 391 8.45 -1.02 14.93
CA ALA A 391 9.41 -0.50 15.92
C ALA A 391 10.21 0.68 15.37
N LEU A 392 10.70 0.59 14.14
CA LEU A 392 11.49 1.63 13.52
C LEU A 392 10.65 2.87 13.18
N THR A 393 9.39 2.69 12.75
CA THR A 393 8.44 3.79 12.54
C THR A 393 8.24 4.58 13.84
N LEU A 394 8.11 3.90 14.98
CA LEU A 394 7.95 4.53 16.30
C LEU A 394 9.26 5.19 16.77
N ALA A 395 10.40 4.49 16.65
CA ALA A 395 11.70 4.96 17.12
C ALA A 395 12.26 6.14 16.32
N THR A 396 11.89 6.27 15.05
CA THR A 396 12.36 7.34 14.17
C THR A 396 11.38 8.52 14.07
N ALA A 397 10.26 8.49 14.80
CA ALA A 397 9.32 9.61 14.83
C ALA A 397 10.04 10.91 15.27
N PRO A 398 9.86 12.05 14.56
CA PRO A 398 8.85 12.32 13.53
C PRO A 398 9.20 11.85 12.10
N ARG A 399 10.45 11.44 11.81
CA ARG A 399 10.90 10.96 10.50
C ARG A 399 10.48 9.52 10.18
N MET A 400 9.17 9.26 10.26
CA MET A 400 8.59 7.91 10.17
C MET A 400 8.77 7.20 8.81
N TYR A 401 9.19 7.92 7.76
CA TYR A 401 9.49 7.34 6.45
C TYR A 401 10.58 6.25 6.49
N TRP A 402 11.51 6.33 7.45
CA TRP A 402 12.54 5.30 7.64
C TRP A 402 11.96 3.92 7.96
N GLY A 403 10.86 3.88 8.71
CA GLY A 403 10.15 2.64 9.00
C GLY A 403 9.66 1.94 7.73
N VAL A 404 8.96 2.68 6.87
CA VAL A 404 8.43 2.17 5.59
C VAL A 404 9.56 1.71 4.67
N LEU A 405 10.60 2.52 4.50
CA LEU A 405 11.74 2.18 3.65
C LEU A 405 12.47 0.93 4.12
N ALA A 406 12.75 0.82 5.42
CA ALA A 406 13.42 -0.35 5.98
C ALA A 406 12.57 -1.61 5.78
N GLY A 407 11.25 -1.52 6.04
CA GLY A 407 10.32 -2.62 5.80
C GLY A 407 10.32 -3.07 4.33
N MET A 408 10.26 -2.13 3.39
CA MET A 408 10.30 -2.43 1.96
C MET A 408 11.64 -3.06 1.55
N PHE A 409 12.76 -2.53 2.03
CA PHE A 409 14.09 -3.08 1.78
C PHE A 409 14.20 -4.51 2.31
N MET A 410 13.79 -4.76 3.56
CA MET A 410 13.80 -6.10 4.14
C MET A 410 12.90 -7.07 3.37
N SER A 411 11.72 -6.61 2.92
CA SER A 411 10.82 -7.43 2.12
C SER A 411 11.41 -7.78 0.75
N LEU A 412 12.08 -6.83 0.10
CA LEU A 412 12.77 -7.06 -1.18
C LEU A 412 13.99 -7.97 -1.00
N ALA A 413 14.77 -7.76 0.05
CA ALA A 413 15.89 -8.62 0.41
C ALA A 413 15.43 -10.05 0.70
N HIS A 414 14.30 -10.23 1.40
CA HIS A 414 13.73 -11.56 1.65
C HIS A 414 13.26 -12.23 0.36
N PHE A 415 12.58 -11.50 -0.53
CA PHE A 415 12.18 -12.00 -1.84
C PHE A 415 13.39 -12.43 -2.69
N LEU A 416 14.44 -11.59 -2.71
CA LEU A 416 15.67 -11.89 -3.43
C LEU A 416 16.39 -13.10 -2.84
N TYR A 417 16.48 -13.19 -1.51
CA TYR A 417 17.05 -14.34 -0.81
C TYR A 417 16.35 -15.65 -1.17
N GLN A 418 15.01 -15.66 -1.21
CA GLN A 418 14.25 -16.84 -1.64
C GLN A 418 14.54 -17.25 -3.09
N ARG A 419 14.78 -16.30 -4.00
CA ARG A 419 15.15 -16.59 -5.39
C ARG A 419 16.61 -17.06 -5.54
N LEU A 420 17.52 -16.53 -4.73
CA LEU A 420 18.94 -16.92 -4.72
C LEU A 420 19.19 -18.31 -4.11
N HIS A 421 18.25 -18.80 -3.30
CA HIS A 421 18.30 -20.13 -2.68
C HIS A 421 17.14 -21.00 -3.15
N PRO A 422 17.13 -21.38 -4.45
CA PRO A 422 16.08 -22.22 -4.99
C PRO A 422 16.09 -23.60 -4.32
N ARG A 423 14.91 -24.21 -4.18
CA ARG A 423 14.82 -25.59 -3.73
C ARG A 423 15.29 -26.52 -4.84
N ILE A 424 16.41 -27.21 -4.61
CA ILE A 424 16.94 -28.26 -5.48
C ILE A 424 16.83 -29.57 -4.72
N ILE A 425 16.19 -30.57 -5.34
CA ILE A 425 15.99 -31.89 -4.73
C ILE A 425 16.49 -32.98 -5.67
N GLU A 426 17.02 -34.05 -5.09
CA GLU A 426 17.13 -35.32 -5.80
C GLU A 426 15.75 -35.99 -5.85
N VAL A 427 15.35 -36.50 -7.01
CA VAL A 427 14.04 -37.11 -7.21
C VAL A 427 14.10 -38.63 -7.29
N GLY A 428 13.13 -39.28 -6.65
CA GLY A 428 12.88 -40.72 -6.75
C GLY A 428 11.42 -41.00 -7.12
N MET A 429 11.16 -42.24 -7.54
CA MET A 429 9.81 -42.72 -7.83
C MET A 429 9.12 -43.11 -6.52
N HIS A 430 8.05 -42.39 -6.17
CA HIS A 430 7.22 -42.73 -5.02
C HIS A 430 6.18 -43.82 -5.41
N PRO A 431 5.71 -44.66 -4.47
CA PRO A 431 4.74 -45.73 -4.77
C PRO A 431 3.42 -45.29 -5.40
N ASP A 432 3.06 -44.01 -5.29
CA ASP A 432 1.88 -43.42 -5.94
C ASP A 432 2.12 -43.06 -7.44
N GLY A 433 3.32 -43.34 -7.96
CA GLY A 433 3.72 -43.03 -9.33
C GLY A 433 4.23 -41.60 -9.53
N SER A 434 4.36 -40.79 -8.47
CA SER A 434 4.85 -39.42 -8.56
C SER A 434 6.35 -39.30 -8.28
N LEU A 435 6.99 -38.29 -8.89
CA LEU A 435 8.38 -37.93 -8.59
C LEU A 435 8.46 -37.05 -7.34
N ARG A 436 9.07 -37.58 -6.30
CA ARG A 436 9.19 -36.93 -4.97
C ARG A 436 10.65 -36.83 -4.55
N ASP A 437 10.87 -35.98 -3.55
CA ASP A 437 12.17 -35.81 -2.90
C ASP A 437 12.67 -37.16 -2.35
N ARG A 438 13.80 -37.61 -2.87
CA ARG A 438 14.38 -38.91 -2.56
C ARG A 438 14.75 -39.03 -1.09
N HIS A 439 15.37 -37.99 -0.52
CA HIS A 439 15.89 -38.05 0.86
C HIS A 439 14.76 -37.91 1.87
N LEU A 440 13.78 -37.05 1.61
CA LEU A 440 12.63 -36.87 2.49
C LEU A 440 11.78 -38.13 2.61
N TRP A 441 11.59 -38.85 1.50
CA TRP A 441 10.75 -40.06 1.43
C TRP A 441 11.55 -41.37 1.45
N GLN A 442 12.87 -41.30 1.63
CA GLN A 442 13.80 -42.45 1.65
C GLN A 442 13.64 -43.36 0.42
N LEU A 443 13.52 -42.76 -0.76
CA LEU A 443 13.28 -43.48 -2.01
C LEU A 443 14.59 -44.03 -2.62
N PRO A 444 14.52 -45.15 -3.38
CA PRO A 444 15.67 -45.65 -4.12
C PRO A 444 16.03 -44.70 -5.29
N PRO A 445 17.29 -44.72 -5.75
CA PRO A 445 17.69 -43.99 -6.95
C PRO A 445 16.96 -44.53 -8.19
N LEU A 446 16.64 -43.64 -9.13
CA LEU A 446 15.93 -44.01 -10.37
C LEU A 446 16.76 -44.96 -11.23
N ALA A 447 18.08 -44.80 -11.28
CA ALA A 447 19.02 -45.69 -11.93
C ALA A 447 20.38 -45.67 -11.20
N PRO A 448 21.19 -46.74 -11.31
CA PRO A 448 22.57 -46.72 -10.83
C PRO A 448 23.37 -45.65 -11.59
N ARG A 449 24.35 -45.03 -10.91
CA ARG A 449 25.26 -44.01 -11.47
C ARG A 449 24.55 -42.78 -12.05
N LEU A 450 23.33 -42.50 -11.61
CA LEU A 450 22.49 -41.38 -12.06
C LEU A 450 22.20 -40.42 -10.90
N LEU A 451 22.45 -39.13 -11.13
CA LEU A 451 21.94 -38.04 -10.32
C LEU A 451 20.67 -37.45 -10.97
N ALA A 452 19.50 -37.70 -10.37
CA ALA A 452 18.23 -37.20 -10.86
C ALA A 452 17.77 -35.97 -10.07
N LEU A 453 17.81 -34.78 -10.66
CA LEU A 453 17.53 -33.51 -10.00
C LEU A 453 16.26 -32.84 -10.51
N ARG A 454 15.57 -32.16 -9.59
CA ARG A 454 14.55 -31.16 -9.89
C ARG A 454 14.86 -29.87 -9.14
N MET A 455 14.96 -28.76 -9.87
CA MET A 455 15.06 -27.42 -9.30
C MET A 455 13.71 -26.73 -9.43
N ASP A 456 13.10 -26.34 -8.32
CA ASP A 456 11.81 -25.65 -8.29
C ASP A 456 12.00 -24.13 -8.51
N ALA A 457 12.70 -23.74 -9.59
CA ALA A 457 12.99 -22.36 -9.95
C ALA A 457 13.24 -22.17 -11.47
N GLU A 458 13.28 -20.91 -11.92
CA GLU A 458 13.84 -20.54 -13.23
C GLU A 458 15.36 -20.85 -13.25
N LEU A 459 15.97 -20.98 -14.42
CA LEU A 459 17.42 -21.11 -14.57
C LEU A 459 18.01 -19.77 -15.01
N ASP A 460 18.28 -18.90 -14.05
CA ASP A 460 18.67 -17.52 -14.28
C ASP A 460 19.89 -17.12 -13.43
N PHE A 461 20.34 -15.87 -13.51
CA PHE A 461 21.44 -15.35 -12.71
C PHE A 461 21.29 -15.59 -11.19
N ALA A 462 20.06 -15.74 -10.69
CA ALA A 462 19.81 -15.94 -9.27
C ALA A 462 19.99 -17.41 -8.85
N SER A 463 19.55 -18.35 -9.68
CA SER A 463 19.52 -19.78 -9.34
C SER A 463 20.64 -20.61 -9.95
N ALA A 464 21.21 -20.18 -11.09
CA ALA A 464 22.12 -20.98 -11.90
C ALA A 464 23.36 -21.43 -11.12
N ALA A 465 23.96 -20.53 -10.34
CA ALA A 465 25.11 -20.86 -9.50
C ALA A 465 24.79 -21.90 -8.42
N ALA A 466 23.54 -21.97 -7.92
CA ALA A 466 23.13 -22.97 -6.95
C ALA A 466 23.01 -24.36 -7.60
N LEU A 467 22.45 -24.43 -8.81
CA LEU A 467 22.36 -25.67 -9.57
C LEU A 467 23.75 -26.20 -9.97
N GLU A 468 24.62 -25.33 -10.48
CA GLU A 468 25.99 -25.68 -10.87
C GLU A 468 26.77 -26.25 -9.69
N ARG A 469 26.75 -25.56 -8.53
CA ARG A 469 27.38 -26.04 -7.30
C ARG A 469 26.81 -27.37 -6.84
N CYS A 470 25.47 -27.50 -6.80
CA CYS A 470 24.82 -28.75 -6.39
C CYS A 470 25.26 -29.94 -7.25
N VAL A 471 25.30 -29.79 -8.57
CA VAL A 471 25.76 -30.84 -9.47
C VAL A 471 27.26 -31.10 -9.31
N ALA A 472 28.09 -30.05 -9.29
CA ALA A 472 29.54 -30.19 -9.17
C ALA A 472 29.95 -30.87 -7.86
N ASP A 473 29.37 -30.45 -6.73
CA ASP A 473 29.67 -31.01 -5.41
C ASP A 473 29.22 -32.48 -5.32
N HIS A 474 28.03 -32.80 -5.84
CA HIS A 474 27.55 -34.19 -5.84
C HIS A 474 28.42 -35.09 -6.72
N LEU A 475 28.77 -34.62 -7.91
CA LEU A 475 29.67 -35.33 -8.81
C LEU A 475 31.06 -35.51 -8.15
N ALA A 476 31.60 -34.50 -7.46
CA ALA A 476 32.89 -34.62 -6.77
C ALA A 476 32.85 -35.68 -5.65
N GLN A 477 31.74 -35.78 -4.91
CA GLN A 477 31.56 -36.76 -3.82
C GLN A 477 31.25 -38.18 -4.31
N HIS A 478 30.68 -38.32 -5.51
CA HIS A 478 30.28 -39.59 -6.10
C HIS A 478 30.95 -39.80 -7.47
N PRO A 479 32.20 -40.33 -7.50
CA PRO A 479 32.95 -40.56 -8.74
C PRO A 479 32.30 -41.61 -9.66
N ASP A 480 31.46 -42.47 -9.11
CA ASP A 480 30.71 -43.49 -9.83
C ASP A 480 29.57 -42.92 -10.68
N VAL A 481 29.03 -41.74 -10.31
CA VAL A 481 27.95 -41.07 -11.05
C VAL A 481 28.48 -40.53 -12.38
N GLN A 482 27.87 -41.03 -13.45
CA GLN A 482 28.14 -40.61 -14.83
C GLN A 482 26.98 -39.82 -15.42
N HIS A 483 25.75 -40.14 -15.07
CA HIS A 483 24.56 -39.53 -15.68
C HIS A 483 23.97 -38.46 -14.76
N VAL A 484 23.48 -37.38 -15.36
CA VAL A 484 22.69 -36.37 -14.66
C VAL A 484 21.37 -36.21 -15.40
N CYS A 485 20.24 -36.32 -14.70
CA CYS A 485 18.92 -36.04 -15.25
C CYS A 485 18.32 -34.79 -14.60
N LEU A 486 18.05 -33.77 -15.42
CA LEU A 486 17.36 -32.56 -15.02
C LEU A 486 15.88 -32.65 -15.42
N PHE A 487 15.02 -32.78 -14.42
CA PHE A 487 13.58 -32.64 -14.59
C PHE A 487 13.24 -31.14 -14.69
N ALA A 488 13.22 -30.62 -15.91
CA ALA A 488 13.18 -29.20 -16.24
C ALA A 488 11.77 -28.61 -16.34
N LEU A 489 10.72 -29.38 -16.04
CA LEU A 489 9.33 -28.89 -16.07
C LEU A 489 9.11 -27.61 -15.22
N PRO A 490 9.73 -27.43 -14.03
CA PRO A 490 9.60 -26.18 -13.27
C PRO A 490 10.34 -24.98 -13.89
N ILE A 491 11.31 -25.21 -14.79
CA ILE A 491 12.15 -24.17 -15.39
C ILE A 491 11.33 -23.44 -16.47
N ASN A 492 10.75 -22.31 -16.10
CA ASN A 492 9.89 -21.52 -16.99
C ASN A 492 10.68 -20.65 -17.98
N ARG A 493 11.91 -20.25 -17.60
CA ARG A 493 12.74 -19.32 -18.36
C ARG A 493 14.22 -19.63 -18.10
N VAL A 494 15.04 -19.34 -19.10
CA VAL A 494 16.50 -19.39 -19.05
C VAL A 494 17.03 -18.03 -19.50
N ASP A 495 17.97 -17.45 -18.76
CA ASP A 495 18.69 -16.23 -19.16
C ASP A 495 20.12 -16.55 -19.65
N VAL A 496 20.94 -15.52 -19.90
CA VAL A 496 22.31 -15.70 -20.41
C VAL A 496 23.18 -16.49 -19.42
N THR A 497 23.10 -16.19 -18.12
CA THR A 497 23.83 -16.95 -17.10
C THR A 497 23.34 -18.39 -17.03
N GLY A 498 22.03 -18.61 -17.16
CA GLY A 498 21.44 -19.94 -17.24
C GLY A 498 21.91 -20.74 -18.47
N VAL A 499 22.09 -20.09 -19.62
CA VAL A 499 22.67 -20.69 -20.84
C VAL A 499 24.11 -21.14 -20.57
N GLU A 500 24.94 -20.28 -19.98
CA GLU A 500 26.33 -20.60 -19.64
C GLU A 500 26.42 -21.78 -18.67
N THR A 501 25.64 -21.76 -17.59
CA THR A 501 25.59 -22.85 -16.63
C THR A 501 25.09 -24.14 -17.27
N PHE A 502 24.07 -24.10 -18.13
CA PHE A 502 23.64 -25.30 -18.86
C PHE A 502 24.77 -25.88 -19.73
N GLY A 503 25.52 -25.02 -20.42
CA GLY A 503 26.71 -25.42 -21.18
C GLY A 503 27.79 -26.05 -20.30
N ARG A 504 28.06 -25.48 -19.13
CA ARG A 504 29.00 -26.05 -18.14
C ARG A 504 28.55 -27.40 -17.60
N LEU A 505 27.27 -27.55 -17.29
CA LEU A 505 26.70 -28.84 -16.86
C LEU A 505 26.89 -29.90 -17.93
N LYS A 506 26.65 -29.56 -19.21
CA LYS A 506 26.90 -30.46 -20.34
C LYS A 506 28.38 -30.88 -20.41
N LEU A 507 29.31 -29.93 -20.29
CA LEU A 507 30.75 -30.20 -20.31
C LEU A 507 31.21 -31.03 -19.09
N LEU A 508 30.69 -30.75 -17.89
CA LEU A 508 31.00 -31.49 -16.67
C LEU A 508 30.60 -32.96 -16.77
N VAL A 509 29.40 -33.22 -17.29
CA VAL A 509 28.90 -34.58 -17.48
C VAL A 509 29.64 -35.29 -18.63
N GLN A 510 29.92 -34.58 -19.72
CA GLN A 510 30.70 -35.11 -20.84
C GLN A 510 32.13 -35.47 -20.43
N GLY A 511 32.79 -34.68 -19.58
CA GLY A 511 34.12 -34.95 -19.07
C GLY A 511 34.23 -36.26 -18.28
N ARG A 512 33.09 -36.83 -17.84
CA ARG A 512 33.00 -38.13 -17.17
C ARG A 512 32.55 -39.28 -18.07
N GLY A 513 32.40 -39.02 -19.37
CA GLY A 513 31.87 -39.98 -20.34
C GLY A 513 30.37 -40.25 -20.19
N GLY A 514 29.66 -39.39 -19.48
CA GLY A 514 28.24 -39.55 -19.21
C GLY A 514 27.32 -38.83 -20.18
N VAL A 515 26.02 -38.81 -19.84
CA VAL A 515 24.96 -38.14 -20.61
C VAL A 515 24.16 -37.21 -19.70
N LEU A 516 23.94 -35.97 -20.17
CA LEU A 516 22.99 -35.05 -19.56
C LEU A 516 21.60 -35.34 -20.13
N HIS A 517 20.72 -35.82 -19.27
CA HIS A 517 19.32 -36.09 -19.56
C HIS A 517 18.48 -34.87 -19.17
N VAL A 518 17.58 -34.40 -20.04
CA VAL A 518 16.70 -33.27 -19.74
C VAL A 518 15.26 -33.63 -20.08
N SER A 519 14.38 -33.58 -19.08
CA SER A 519 12.96 -33.90 -19.25
C SER A 519 12.07 -32.68 -19.13
N GLY A 520 11.07 -32.56 -20.01
CA GLY A 520 9.95 -31.63 -19.83
C GLY A 520 10.31 -30.15 -20.01
N LEU A 521 11.31 -29.84 -20.84
CA LEU A 521 11.73 -28.47 -21.09
C LEU A 521 10.60 -27.66 -21.77
N LYS A 522 10.23 -26.52 -21.16
CA LYS A 522 9.19 -25.63 -21.69
C LYS A 522 9.69 -24.82 -22.88
N LEU A 523 8.77 -24.47 -23.79
CA LEU A 523 9.08 -23.75 -25.03
C LEU A 523 9.93 -22.48 -24.84
N PRO A 524 9.69 -21.60 -23.86
CA PRO A 524 10.53 -20.40 -23.68
C PRO A 524 11.99 -20.73 -23.33
N ALA A 525 12.21 -21.75 -22.49
CA ALA A 525 13.54 -22.21 -22.12
C ALA A 525 14.23 -22.93 -23.29
N ASP A 526 13.51 -23.80 -23.99
CA ASP A 526 13.97 -24.51 -25.19
C ASP A 526 14.43 -23.53 -26.29
N GLN A 527 13.63 -22.51 -26.60
CA GLN A 527 13.98 -21.54 -27.64
C GLN A 527 15.29 -20.79 -27.33
N VAL A 528 15.52 -20.42 -26.07
CA VAL A 528 16.76 -19.74 -25.66
C VAL A 528 17.96 -20.66 -25.82
N LEU A 529 17.86 -21.90 -25.31
CA LEU A 529 18.96 -22.87 -25.38
C LEU A 529 19.24 -23.34 -26.83
N ARG A 530 18.22 -23.42 -27.70
CA ARG A 530 18.39 -23.69 -29.13
C ARG A 530 19.12 -22.56 -29.85
N ARG A 531 18.74 -21.30 -29.59
CA ARG A 531 19.44 -20.14 -30.16
C ARG A 531 20.91 -20.08 -29.73
N ALA A 532 21.22 -20.59 -28.54
CA ALA A 532 22.58 -20.73 -28.03
C ALA A 532 23.34 -21.97 -28.58
N GLY A 533 22.72 -22.81 -29.43
CA GLY A 533 23.34 -24.02 -29.98
C GLY A 533 23.54 -25.15 -28.96
N LEU A 534 22.92 -25.09 -27.78
CA LEU A 534 23.17 -26.05 -26.71
C LEU A 534 22.32 -27.33 -26.80
N LEU A 535 21.21 -27.27 -27.55
CA LEU A 535 20.25 -28.37 -27.72
C LEU A 535 20.39 -29.12 -29.05
N GLU A 536 21.51 -28.97 -29.76
CA GLU A 536 21.76 -29.79 -30.94
C GLU A 536 21.96 -31.26 -30.56
N PRO A 537 21.52 -32.22 -31.40
CA PRO A 537 21.69 -33.64 -31.14
C PRO A 537 23.17 -33.97 -30.91
N ALA A 538 23.49 -34.48 -29.72
CA ALA A 538 24.83 -34.85 -29.33
C ALA A 538 24.80 -36.14 -28.50
N PRO A 539 25.82 -37.01 -28.58
CA PRO A 539 25.84 -38.29 -27.85
C PRO A 539 25.78 -38.10 -26.32
N HIS A 540 26.19 -36.95 -25.81
CA HIS A 540 26.21 -36.61 -24.38
C HIS A 540 25.00 -35.79 -23.92
N LEU A 541 23.97 -35.63 -24.75
CA LEU A 541 22.74 -34.92 -24.42
C LEU A 541 21.51 -35.72 -24.87
N ALA A 542 20.62 -36.05 -23.94
CA ALA A 542 19.36 -36.72 -24.23
C ALA A 542 18.18 -35.84 -23.79
N MET A 543 17.28 -35.54 -24.72
CA MET A 543 16.09 -34.72 -24.48
C MET A 543 14.84 -35.58 -24.46
N TYR A 544 13.96 -35.36 -23.47
CA TYR A 544 12.70 -36.08 -23.31
C TYR A 544 11.55 -35.09 -23.26
N ARG A 545 10.46 -35.41 -23.96
CA ARG A 545 9.27 -34.54 -23.98
C ARG A 545 8.46 -34.70 -22.70
N THR A 546 8.43 -35.91 -22.15
CA THR A 546 7.69 -36.23 -20.93
C THR A 546 8.57 -36.94 -19.89
N ASP A 547 8.20 -36.80 -18.62
CA ASP A 547 8.88 -37.51 -17.53
C ASP A 547 8.76 -39.03 -17.68
N ALA A 548 7.66 -39.53 -18.28
CA ALA A 548 7.49 -40.96 -18.58
C ALA A 548 8.50 -41.46 -19.62
N GLU A 549 8.75 -40.70 -20.69
CA GLU A 549 9.81 -41.01 -21.66
C GLU A 549 11.19 -41.02 -21.01
N ALA A 550 11.47 -40.02 -20.16
CA ALA A 550 12.72 -39.96 -19.42
C ALA A 550 12.88 -41.18 -18.52
N LEU A 551 11.86 -41.54 -17.72
CA LEU A 551 11.90 -42.69 -16.82
C LEU A 551 12.11 -44.02 -17.57
N ASN A 552 11.43 -44.22 -18.70
CA ASN A 552 11.62 -45.41 -19.53
C ASN A 552 13.05 -45.50 -20.09
N ALA A 553 13.64 -44.37 -20.46
CA ALA A 553 15.02 -44.33 -20.94
C ALA A 553 16.03 -44.57 -19.80
N LEU A 554 15.80 -43.97 -18.64
CA LEU A 554 16.65 -44.14 -17.45
C LEU A 554 16.57 -45.56 -16.87
N ALA A 555 15.42 -46.24 -17.00
CA ALA A 555 15.28 -47.64 -16.60
C ALA A 555 16.25 -48.56 -17.36
N ARG A 556 16.54 -48.28 -18.65
CA ARG A 556 17.50 -49.06 -19.44
C ARG A 556 18.94 -48.94 -18.93
N LEU A 557 19.27 -47.84 -18.24
CA LEU A 557 20.57 -47.68 -17.59
C LEU A 557 20.74 -48.66 -16.43
N ARG A 558 19.64 -49.11 -15.78
CA ARG A 558 19.66 -50.16 -14.76
C ARG A 558 20.09 -51.49 -15.35
N ASP A 559 19.53 -51.84 -16.51
CA ASP A 559 19.75 -53.14 -17.16
C ASP A 559 21.17 -53.28 -17.73
N THR A 560 21.79 -52.17 -18.17
CA THR A 560 23.17 -52.19 -18.70
C THR A 560 24.26 -52.35 -17.64
N THR A 561 23.92 -52.17 -16.35
CA THR A 561 24.87 -52.29 -15.23
C THR A 561 24.69 -53.59 -14.43
N GLY A 562 24.05 -54.60 -15.03
CA GLY A 562 23.80 -55.90 -14.39
C GLY A 562 25.02 -56.46 -13.65
N VAL A 563 24.93 -56.42 -12.33
CA VAL A 563 25.36 -57.51 -11.45
C VAL A 563 24.22 -58.53 -11.41
#